data_AF-A0A2K9NSA2-F1
#
_entry.id   AF-A0A2K9NSA2-F1
#
_cell.length_a   1.000
_cell.length_b   1.000
_cell.length_c   1.000
_cell.angle_alpha   90.00
_cell.angle_beta   90.00
_cell.angle_gamma   90.00
#
_symmetry.space_group_name_H-M   'P 1'
#
loop_
_entity.id
_entity.type
_entity.pdbx_description
1 polymer ?
#
loop_
_entity_poly.entity_id
_entity_poly.type
_entity_poly.pdbx_seq_one_letter_code
_entity_poly.pdbx_strand_id
1 'polypeptide(L)'
;MKSVKLKILNVLILSAISLGSAFAECIDGKVKYIQQNKEVINNESYCYDLASKLFISSKPCAHNKVCQSKNLGTIEIKMSEMAAVTGSLGFKICEKYHGTPQIMEYQVQTKWIQTSRCIFSDGSFIDNATIAQKVKYVD
;
A
#
# COMPACT_ATOMS: atom_id res chain seq x y z
N MET A 1 -29.18 54.15 38.25
CA MET A 1 -28.04 53.20 38.20
C MET A 1 -28.56 51.78 38.36
N LYS A 2 -28.52 50.96 37.30
CA LYS A 2 -28.74 49.50 37.38
C LYS A 2 -27.66 48.82 36.56
N SER A 3 -26.83 48.03 37.25
CA SER A 3 -25.62 47.39 36.74
C SER A 3 -25.93 46.34 35.67
N VAL A 4 -25.13 46.37 34.61
CA VAL A 4 -25.08 45.39 33.51
C VAL A 4 -24.46 44.10 34.05
N LYS A 5 -25.19 42.97 33.96
CA LYS A 5 -24.64 41.63 34.27
C LYS A 5 -23.82 41.15 33.08
N LEU A 6 -22.50 41.16 33.25
CA LEU A 6 -21.51 40.62 32.31
C LEU A 6 -21.61 39.08 32.29
N LYS A 7 -22.06 38.49 31.18
CA LYS A 7 -22.02 37.04 30.96
C LYS A 7 -20.67 36.68 30.34
N ILE A 8 -19.81 36.03 31.11
CA ILE A 8 -18.56 35.44 30.61
C ILE A 8 -18.94 34.15 29.87
N LEU A 9 -18.91 34.20 28.54
CA LEU A 9 -19.08 33.03 27.69
C LEU A 9 -17.70 32.40 27.47
N ASN A 10 -17.36 31.39 28.27
CA ASN A 10 -16.19 30.53 28.00
C ASN A 10 -16.46 29.71 26.74
N VAL A 11 -16.03 30.22 25.59
CA VAL A 11 -15.96 29.46 24.34
C VAL A 11 -14.75 28.54 24.46
N LEU A 12 -14.98 27.31 24.92
CA LEU A 12 -14.05 26.20 24.80
C LEU A 12 -13.95 25.85 23.32
N ILE A 13 -12.90 26.34 22.66
CA ILE A 13 -12.53 25.97 21.31
C ILE A 13 -12.07 24.51 21.36
N LEU A 14 -12.98 23.58 21.05
CA LEU A 14 -12.61 22.20 20.71
C LEU A 14 -11.82 22.27 19.39
N SER A 15 -10.50 22.29 19.49
CA SER A 15 -9.62 22.00 18.36
C SER A 15 -9.87 20.55 17.96
N ALA A 16 -10.64 20.37 16.88
CA ALA A 16 -10.76 19.09 16.21
C ALA A 16 -9.36 18.73 15.65
N ILE A 17 -8.64 17.90 16.40
CA ILE A 17 -7.46 17.21 15.90
C ILE A 17 -7.99 16.24 14.84
N SER A 18 -7.99 16.67 13.57
CA SER A 18 -8.18 15.78 12.44
C SER A 18 -6.98 14.85 12.39
N LEU A 19 -7.12 13.70 13.05
CA LEU A 19 -6.29 12.52 12.83
C LEU A 19 -6.35 12.21 11.34
N GLY A 20 -5.31 12.59 10.60
CA GLY A 20 -5.15 12.25 9.19
C GLY A 20 -5.00 10.74 9.06
N SER A 21 -6.13 10.02 8.93
CA SER A 21 -6.11 8.66 8.41
C SER A 21 -5.52 8.76 7.00
N ALA A 22 -4.41 8.06 6.74
CA ALA A 22 -3.89 7.91 5.38
C ALA A 22 -5.02 7.32 4.51
N PHE A 23 -5.68 8.18 3.74
CA PHE A 23 -6.84 7.80 2.96
C PHE A 23 -6.33 7.05 1.73
N ALA A 24 -6.64 5.77 1.65
CA ALA A 24 -6.48 5.00 0.42
C ALA A 24 -7.69 5.30 -0.49
N GLU A 25 -7.43 5.57 -1.76
CA GLU A 25 -8.46 5.65 -2.79
C GLU A 25 -8.46 4.35 -3.60
N CYS A 26 -9.63 3.78 -3.84
CA CYS A 26 -9.80 2.54 -4.59
C CYS A 26 -10.54 2.78 -5.89
N ILE A 27 -9.94 2.39 -7.01
CA ILE A 27 -10.50 2.59 -8.34
C ILE A 27 -10.47 1.30 -9.16
N ASP A 28 -11.31 1.25 -10.18
CA ASP A 28 -11.19 0.27 -11.27
C ASP A 28 -10.47 0.99 -12.42
N GLY A 29 -9.18 0.66 -12.59
CA GLY A 29 -8.29 1.39 -13.48
C GLY A 29 -7.50 0.47 -14.40
N LYS A 30 -6.51 1.03 -15.10
CA LYS A 30 -5.66 0.24 -16.00
C LYS A 30 -4.31 -0.06 -15.36
N VAL A 31 -3.85 -1.29 -15.57
CA VAL A 31 -2.51 -1.76 -15.24
C VAL A 31 -1.83 -2.21 -16.53
N LYS A 32 -0.59 -1.79 -16.73
CA LYS A 32 0.27 -2.27 -17.83
C LYS A 32 1.53 -2.95 -17.32
N TYR A 33 1.95 -4.02 -17.98
CA TYR A 33 3.16 -4.77 -17.66
C TYR A 33 3.69 -5.51 -18.88
N ILE A 34 4.91 -6.04 -18.79
CA ILE A 34 5.49 -6.88 -19.84
C ILE A 34 5.30 -8.36 -19.49
N GLN A 35 4.76 -9.12 -20.43
CA GLN A 35 4.67 -10.59 -20.34
C GLN A 35 5.12 -11.18 -21.67
N GLN A 36 6.08 -12.10 -21.64
CA GLN A 36 6.64 -12.74 -22.85
C GLN A 36 7.07 -11.70 -23.92
N ASN A 37 7.79 -10.65 -23.49
CA ASN A 37 8.24 -9.52 -24.33
C ASN A 37 7.13 -8.72 -25.02
N LYS A 38 5.88 -8.81 -24.53
CA LYS A 38 4.75 -8.02 -25.02
C LYS A 38 4.17 -7.18 -23.91
N GLU A 39 3.78 -5.95 -24.24
CA GLU A 39 3.00 -5.11 -23.33
C GLU A 39 1.58 -5.67 -23.23
N VAL A 40 1.12 -5.84 -21.99
CA VAL A 40 -0.24 -6.26 -21.64
C VAL A 40 -0.87 -5.13 -20.86
N ILE A 41 -2.06 -4.69 -21.26
CA ILE A 41 -2.85 -3.66 -20.58
C ILE A 41 -4.18 -4.27 -20.16
N ASN A 42 -4.42 -4.35 -18.85
CA ASN A 42 -5.63 -4.92 -18.28
C ASN A 42 -6.38 -3.88 -17.44
N ASN A 43 -7.70 -4.03 -17.33
CA ASN A 43 -8.48 -3.34 -16.32
C ASN A 43 -8.40 -4.14 -15.01
N GLU A 44 -8.12 -3.46 -13.91
CA GLU A 44 -7.94 -4.09 -12.60
C GLU A 44 -8.37 -3.14 -11.47
N SER A 45 -8.94 -3.71 -10.40
CA SER A 45 -9.35 -2.97 -9.20
C SER A 45 -8.18 -2.86 -8.21
N TYR A 46 -7.69 -1.65 -7.96
CA TYR A 46 -6.60 -1.40 -7.00
C TYR A 46 -6.90 -0.20 -6.12
N CYS A 47 -6.26 -0.19 -4.95
CA CYS A 47 -6.23 0.96 -4.06
C CYS A 47 -4.82 1.52 -4.00
N TYR A 48 -4.71 2.84 -3.95
CA TYR A 48 -3.45 3.54 -3.77
C TYR A 48 -3.55 4.59 -2.67
N ASP A 49 -2.42 4.88 -2.02
CA ASP A 49 -2.32 5.95 -1.04
C ASP A 49 -2.41 7.32 -1.72
N LEU A 50 -3.28 8.21 -1.24
CA LEU A 50 -3.48 9.54 -1.83
C LEU A 50 -2.25 10.45 -1.69
N ALA A 51 -1.45 10.26 -0.63
CA ALA A 51 -0.31 11.13 -0.34
C ALA A 51 0.88 10.83 -1.26
N SER A 52 1.30 9.58 -1.33
CA SER A 52 2.44 9.14 -2.13
C SER A 52 2.04 8.77 -3.55
N LYS A 53 0.86 8.18 -3.75
CA LYS A 53 0.47 7.49 -4.98
C LYS A 53 1.55 6.52 -5.46
N LEU A 54 2.30 5.89 -4.55
CA LEU A 54 3.36 4.93 -4.89
C LEU A 54 3.03 3.52 -4.38
N PHE A 55 2.16 3.43 -3.37
CA PHE A 55 1.70 2.18 -2.81
C PHE A 55 0.44 1.71 -3.52
N ILE A 56 0.39 0.42 -3.85
CA ILE A 56 -0.80 -0.22 -4.42
C ILE A 56 -1.14 -1.50 -3.68
N SER A 57 -2.43 -1.80 -3.54
CA SER A 57 -2.90 -3.09 -3.07
C SER A 57 -4.22 -3.46 -3.73
N SER A 58 -4.57 -4.73 -3.70
CA SER A 58 -5.87 -5.17 -4.22
C SER A 58 -7.00 -4.63 -3.33
N LYS A 59 -8.11 -4.26 -3.98
CA LYS A 59 -9.30 -3.70 -3.30
C LYS A 59 -9.82 -4.54 -2.11
N PRO A 60 -9.86 -5.89 -2.19
CA PRO A 60 -10.25 -6.71 -1.04
C PRO A 60 -9.37 -6.48 0.20
N CYS A 61 -8.07 -6.33 0.01
CA CYS A 61 -7.11 -6.14 1.10
C CYS A 61 -7.24 -4.77 1.79
N ALA A 62 -7.45 -3.73 0.99
CA ALA A 62 -7.66 -2.37 1.51
C ALA A 62 -8.95 -2.27 2.35
N HIS A 63 -9.98 -3.03 2.00
CA HIS A 63 -11.29 -3.02 2.69
C HIS A 63 -11.41 -4.06 3.80
N ASN A 64 -10.30 -4.48 4.42
CA ASN A 64 -10.28 -5.43 5.55
C ASN A 64 -10.92 -6.80 5.27
N LYS A 65 -11.08 -7.20 4.00
CA LYS A 65 -11.40 -8.60 3.70
C LYS A 65 -10.15 -9.46 3.92
N VAL A 66 -10.37 -10.73 4.25
CA VAL A 66 -9.29 -11.70 4.37
C VAL A 66 -8.59 -11.81 3.02
N CYS A 67 -7.30 -11.53 2.99
CA CYS A 67 -6.47 -11.70 1.80
C CYS A 67 -5.03 -12.04 2.20
N GLN A 68 -4.34 -12.77 1.33
CA GLN A 68 -3.00 -13.26 1.62
C GLN A 68 -1.99 -12.13 1.82
N SER A 69 -2.04 -11.07 1.00
CA SER A 69 -1.07 -9.98 1.06
C SER A 69 -1.09 -9.18 2.38
N LYS A 70 -2.24 -9.12 3.07
CA LYS A 70 -2.37 -8.49 4.39
C LYS A 70 -1.87 -9.38 5.53
N ASN A 71 -1.99 -10.70 5.36
CA ASN A 71 -1.70 -11.71 6.37
C ASN A 71 -0.23 -12.14 6.45
N LEU A 72 0.68 -11.49 5.70
CA LEU A 72 2.11 -11.83 5.68
C LEU A 72 2.84 -11.64 7.03
N GLY A 73 2.19 -11.11 8.07
CA GLY A 73 2.78 -10.94 9.40
C GLY A 73 4.09 -10.14 9.38
N THR A 74 4.92 -10.37 10.40
CA THR A 74 6.33 -9.98 10.39
C THR A 74 7.14 -11.06 9.69
N ILE A 75 8.02 -10.65 8.79
CA ILE A 75 8.81 -11.54 7.94
C ILE A 75 10.22 -11.61 8.50
N GLU A 76 10.61 -12.74 9.07
CA GLU A 76 11.96 -12.94 9.58
C GLU A 76 12.90 -13.35 8.44
N ILE A 77 13.99 -12.58 8.30
CA ILE A 77 15.04 -12.83 7.30
C ILE A 77 16.38 -12.84 8.03
N LYS A 78 17.13 -13.92 7.86
CA LYS A 78 18.51 -14.00 8.36
C LYS A 78 19.40 -13.02 7.60
N MET A 79 20.31 -12.35 8.27
CA MET A 79 21.27 -11.44 7.61
C MET A 79 22.10 -12.16 6.54
N SER A 80 22.36 -13.46 6.69
CA SER A 80 23.01 -14.27 5.66
C SER A 80 22.18 -14.42 4.38
N GLU A 81 20.85 -14.42 4.48
CA GLU A 81 19.96 -14.42 3.31
C GLU A 81 20.00 -13.08 2.56
N MET A 82 20.42 -11.99 3.22
CA MET A 82 20.57 -10.65 2.61
C MET A 82 21.84 -10.51 1.76
N ALA A 83 22.96 -11.08 2.23
CA ALA A 83 24.23 -11.05 1.49
C ALA A 83 24.13 -11.79 0.14
N ALA A 84 23.17 -12.69 0.00
CA ALA A 84 22.87 -13.44 -1.21
C ALA A 84 21.74 -12.82 -2.07
N VAL A 85 21.25 -11.61 -1.77
CA VAL A 85 20.18 -10.98 -2.56
C VAL A 85 20.75 -10.29 -3.79
N THR A 86 20.52 -10.88 -4.96
CA THR A 86 20.58 -10.17 -6.24
C THR A 86 19.16 -9.67 -6.58
N GLY A 87 18.95 -8.35 -6.63
CA GLY A 87 17.65 -7.74 -6.94
C GLY A 87 17.01 -7.00 -5.76
N SER A 88 15.70 -6.70 -5.84
CA SER A 88 15.00 -5.98 -4.77
C SER A 88 14.53 -6.92 -3.66
N LEU A 89 14.66 -6.50 -2.40
CA LEU A 89 14.24 -7.27 -1.23
C LEU A 89 12.77 -7.72 -1.31
N GLY A 90 11.88 -6.83 -1.77
CA GLY A 90 10.46 -7.14 -1.91
C GLY A 90 10.18 -8.27 -2.92
N PHE A 91 10.98 -8.40 -3.99
CA PHE A 91 10.82 -9.50 -4.96
C PHE A 91 11.18 -10.84 -4.33
N LYS A 92 12.32 -10.90 -3.64
CA LYS A 92 12.75 -12.13 -2.97
C LYS A 92 11.75 -12.58 -1.92
N ILE A 93 11.18 -11.64 -1.17
CA ILE A 93 10.15 -11.95 -0.19
C ILE A 93 8.88 -12.41 -0.89
N CYS A 94 8.47 -11.75 -1.96
CA CYS A 94 7.32 -12.18 -2.75
C CYS A 94 7.44 -13.67 -3.13
N GLU A 95 8.59 -14.07 -3.67
CA GLU A 95 8.88 -15.46 -4.04
C GLU A 95 8.92 -16.40 -2.83
N LYS A 96 9.56 -15.99 -1.72
CA LYS A 96 9.60 -16.77 -0.45
C LYS A 96 8.21 -17.10 0.08
N TYR A 97 7.23 -16.23 -0.16
CA TYR A 97 5.84 -16.40 0.24
C TYR A 97 4.93 -16.87 -0.91
N HIS A 98 5.51 -17.53 -1.92
CA HIS A 98 4.81 -18.14 -3.06
C HIS A 98 3.99 -17.15 -3.90
N GLY A 99 4.32 -15.88 -3.84
CA GLY A 99 3.80 -14.86 -4.75
C GLY A 99 4.63 -14.76 -6.03
N THR A 100 4.06 -14.10 -7.03
CA THR A 100 4.71 -13.77 -8.29
C THR A 100 5.05 -12.28 -8.34
N PRO A 101 6.34 -11.90 -8.35
CA PRO A 101 6.71 -10.51 -8.48
C PRO A 101 6.47 -10.00 -9.91
N GLN A 102 6.00 -8.76 -10.03
CA GLN A 102 5.74 -8.14 -11.33
C GLN A 102 6.09 -6.65 -11.30
N ILE A 103 6.90 -6.20 -12.25
CA ILE A 103 7.07 -4.77 -12.57
C ILE A 103 5.90 -4.34 -13.43
N MET A 104 5.28 -3.22 -13.09
CA MET A 104 4.08 -2.73 -13.77
C MET A 104 3.93 -1.22 -13.63
N GLU A 105 3.06 -0.64 -14.45
CA GLU A 105 2.56 0.72 -14.25
C GLU A 105 1.04 0.69 -14.08
N TYR A 106 0.51 1.54 -13.21
CA TYR A 106 -0.93 1.70 -13.02
C TYR A 106 -1.35 3.12 -13.32
N GLN A 107 -2.61 3.28 -13.70
CA GLN A 107 -3.14 4.57 -14.11
C GLN A 107 -3.77 5.32 -12.93
N VAL A 108 -3.27 6.50 -12.60
CA VAL A 108 -3.96 7.43 -11.70
C VAL A 108 -4.41 8.62 -12.53
N GLN A 109 -5.72 8.75 -12.71
CA GLN A 109 -6.32 9.71 -13.64
C GLN A 109 -5.78 9.49 -15.07
N THR A 110 -4.90 10.35 -15.55
CA THR A 110 -4.27 10.25 -16.88
C THR A 110 -2.79 9.87 -16.82
N LYS A 111 -2.23 9.69 -15.62
CA LYS A 111 -0.79 9.43 -15.42
C LYS A 111 -0.53 7.95 -15.19
N TRP A 112 0.51 7.44 -15.84
CA TRP A 112 1.07 6.12 -15.55
C TRP A 112 2.11 6.25 -14.45
N ILE A 113 1.98 5.44 -13.41
CA ILE A 113 2.90 5.40 -12.27
C ILE A 113 3.55 4.04 -12.26
N GLN A 114 4.88 4.01 -12.38
CA GLN A 114 5.66 2.78 -12.32
C GLN A 114 5.81 2.31 -10.88
N THR A 115 5.61 1.01 -10.68
CA THR A 115 5.83 0.35 -9.40
C THR A 115 6.13 -1.13 -9.63
N SER A 116 6.17 -1.91 -8.56
CA SER A 116 6.19 -3.36 -8.63
C SER A 116 5.30 -3.94 -7.55
N ARG A 117 4.70 -5.09 -7.84
CA ARG A 117 3.79 -5.78 -6.94
C ARG A 117 4.17 -7.24 -6.76
N CYS A 118 3.65 -7.81 -5.69
CA CYS A 118 3.60 -9.24 -5.46
C CYS A 118 2.17 -9.71 -5.64
N ILE A 119 1.94 -10.68 -6.54
CA ILE A 119 0.62 -11.27 -6.80
C ILE A 119 0.58 -12.64 -6.11
N PHE A 120 -0.41 -12.86 -5.26
CA PHE A 120 -0.60 -14.11 -4.52
C PHE A 120 -1.58 -15.06 -5.22
N SER A 121 -1.61 -16.31 -4.78
CA SER A 121 -2.46 -17.35 -5.38
C SER A 121 -3.97 -17.07 -5.25
N ASP A 122 -4.39 -16.29 -4.25
CA ASP A 122 -5.77 -15.83 -4.09
C ASP A 122 -6.12 -14.63 -5.01
N GLY A 123 -5.20 -14.21 -5.87
CA GLY A 123 -5.32 -13.05 -6.74
C GLY A 123 -5.14 -11.72 -6.00
N SER A 124 -4.91 -11.73 -4.69
CA SER A 124 -4.55 -10.52 -3.96
C SER A 124 -3.16 -10.04 -4.35
N PHE A 125 -2.91 -8.74 -4.22
CA PHE A 125 -1.59 -8.19 -4.44
C PHE A 125 -1.32 -7.01 -3.52
N ILE A 126 -0.04 -6.70 -3.38
CA ILE A 126 0.48 -5.54 -2.66
C ILE A 126 1.79 -5.12 -3.32
N ASP A 127 2.14 -3.84 -3.25
CA ASP A 127 3.41 -3.38 -3.78
C ASP A 127 4.60 -3.98 -3.00
N ASN A 128 5.70 -4.21 -3.72
CA ASN A 128 6.88 -4.87 -3.14
C ASN A 128 7.61 -4.01 -2.11
N ALA A 129 7.48 -2.68 -2.18
CA ALA A 129 8.09 -1.79 -1.19
C ALA A 129 7.41 -1.94 0.18
N THR A 130 6.09 -2.11 0.20
CA THR A 130 5.31 -2.38 1.42
C THR A 130 5.65 -3.75 2.02
N ILE A 131 5.90 -4.78 1.20
CA ILE A 131 6.37 -6.08 1.70
C ILE A 131 7.72 -5.94 2.39
N ALA A 132 8.66 -5.21 1.78
CA ALA A 132 10.00 -5.02 2.32
C ALA A 132 9.99 -4.33 3.70
N GLN A 133 8.98 -3.50 4.00
CA GLN A 133 8.81 -2.85 5.30
C GLN A 133 8.36 -3.80 6.42
N LYS A 134 7.88 -5.01 6.08
CA LYS A 134 7.46 -6.03 7.07
C LYS A 134 8.61 -6.90 7.56
N VAL A 135 9.83 -6.67 7.06
CA VAL A 135 11.00 -7.47 7.40
C VAL A 135 11.51 -7.11 8.78
N LYS A 136 11.77 -8.15 9.57
CA LYS A 136 12.58 -8.09 10.77
C LYS A 136 13.83 -8.93 10.54
N TYR A 137 14.97 -8.29 10.65
CA TYR A 137 16.25 -8.99 10.55
C TYR A 137 16.49 -9.80 11.82
N VAL A 138 16.95 -11.02 11.61
CA VAL A 138 17.39 -11.93 12.67
C VAL A 138 18.81 -12.40 12.37
N ASP A 139 19.55 -12.74 13.42
CA ASP A 139 20.91 -13.24 13.32
C ASP A 139 20.97 -14.68 12.77
#